data_AF-A0A9D7W5S9-F1
#
_entry.id   AF-A0A9D7W5S9-F1
#
_cell.length_a   1.000
_cell.length_b   1.000
_cell.length_c   1.000
_cell.angle_alpha   90.00
_cell.angle_beta   90.00
_cell.angle_gamma   90.00
#
_symmetry.space_group_name_H-M   'P 1'
#
loop_
_entity.id
_entity.type
_entity.pdbx_description
1 polymer ?
#
loop_
_entity_poly.entity_id
_entity_poly.type
_entity_poly.pdbx_seq_one_letter_code
_entity_poly.pdbx_strand_id
1 'polypeptide(L)'
;MKKILLFCLLPLMGLAQVSTSPSTIEINQQITITVDVNSTATNCNGMNNPNKVYLHSGVGTDSDAWGTSVVGNWGQDDGVGEMSDNGDGTWSITFIPQSYYGLTEAEASTITKMGMVFRSEDGSQELKDNGCSDFFFNVGAFQVTLINPDSSDVILVNSGSQTQILAQNNNGIANYELFIDGVSYHTASNTTFYQSSFVTNITENKACQLVVTQGSSSITKNFNIFVNATISQAIPSGLEQGINYNTTDTSKATLVVEAPSKDFVYVVGSFNNWTPTAQYAMKKDPNSDLFWLELSGLIPEQIESYQYWVFDQSTISGSPKLVKTADPYSKLVLSPFDDPYIPAATYPNLPTYPSGQDREVTVLQTAQTPYNWQVTDFQKPSKEDLIIYELLIRDFDADRNFQDVIDKIDYFKNLNINAIELMPIMEFEGNESWGYNTSFHMALDKFYGTESKF
;
A
#
# COMPACT_ATOMS: atom_id res chain seq x y z
N MET A 1 9.86 3.32 59.20
CA MET A 1 10.92 3.64 58.22
C MET A 1 11.35 2.33 57.55
N LYS A 2 10.72 1.99 56.41
CA LYS A 2 11.10 0.81 55.61
C LYS A 2 12.18 1.26 54.62
N LYS A 3 13.37 0.65 54.70
CA LYS A 3 14.51 0.95 53.82
C LYS A 3 14.19 0.43 52.42
N ILE A 4 14.15 1.33 51.43
CA ILE A 4 14.09 1.00 50.01
C ILE A 4 15.53 0.67 49.59
N LEU A 5 15.79 -0.58 49.22
CA LEU A 5 17.05 -0.98 48.58
C LEU A 5 16.95 -0.59 47.09
N LEU A 6 17.74 0.39 46.68
CA LEU A 6 17.88 0.81 45.29
C LEU A 6 18.83 -0.18 44.59
N PHE A 7 18.29 -1.08 43.77
CA PHE A 7 19.09 -1.97 42.92
C PHE A 7 19.50 -1.17 41.66
N CYS A 8 20.73 -0.65 41.64
CA CYS A 8 21.34 -0.16 40.41
C CYS A 8 21.66 -1.36 39.52
N LEU A 9 20.85 -1.63 38.50
CA LEU A 9 21.28 -2.43 37.35
C LEU A 9 22.19 -1.53 36.49
N LEU A 10 23.50 -1.76 36.55
CA LEU A 10 24.38 -1.36 35.47
C LEU A 10 24.05 -2.20 34.23
N PRO A 11 23.97 -1.61 33.03
CA PRO A 11 23.87 -2.39 31.80
C PRO A 11 25.19 -3.15 31.62
N LEU A 12 25.18 -4.46 31.81
CA LEU A 12 26.24 -5.30 31.24
C LEU A 12 26.07 -5.23 29.72
N MET A 13 26.97 -4.52 29.04
CA MET A 13 27.20 -4.74 27.62
C MET A 13 27.83 -6.13 27.51
N GLY A 14 27.01 -7.15 27.28
CA GLY A 14 27.52 -8.46 26.89
C GLY A 14 28.10 -8.33 25.49
N LEU A 15 29.43 -8.44 25.35
CA LEU A 15 30.06 -8.58 24.05
C LEU A 15 29.70 -9.98 23.53
N ALA A 16 29.07 -10.05 22.36
CA ALA A 16 28.86 -11.33 21.67
C ALA A 16 30.21 -11.90 21.23
N GLN A 17 30.37 -13.22 21.28
CA GLN A 17 31.60 -13.92 20.88
C GLN A 17 32.01 -13.60 19.43
N VAL A 18 31.03 -13.39 18.56
CA VAL A 18 31.20 -12.94 17.17
C VAL A 18 30.22 -11.80 16.91
N SER A 19 30.65 -10.77 16.19
CA SER A 19 29.82 -9.64 15.80
C SER A 19 30.08 -9.23 14.35
N THR A 20 29.10 -8.58 13.74
CA THR A 20 29.14 -8.11 12.35
C THR A 20 28.85 -6.61 12.29
N SER A 21 29.50 -5.91 11.35
CA SER A 21 29.27 -4.49 11.07
C SER A 21 29.22 -4.25 9.55
N PRO A 22 28.09 -3.82 8.97
CA PRO A 22 26.78 -3.66 9.61
C PRO A 22 26.26 -4.98 10.21
N SER A 23 25.32 -4.87 11.17
CA SER A 23 24.76 -6.05 11.84
C SER A 23 23.97 -6.96 10.89
N THR A 24 23.42 -6.37 9.83
CA THR A 24 22.75 -7.05 8.72
C THR A 24 23.78 -7.34 7.63
N ILE A 25 23.87 -8.60 7.20
CA ILE A 25 24.77 -8.97 6.10
C ILE A 25 24.00 -8.92 4.79
N GLU A 26 24.36 -7.98 3.93
CA GLU A 26 23.95 -8.00 2.53
C GLU A 26 25.07 -8.61 1.69
N ILE A 27 24.72 -9.53 0.78
CA ILE A 27 25.72 -10.28 0.00
C ILE A 27 26.62 -9.36 -0.83
N ASN A 28 26.11 -8.20 -1.26
CA ASN A 28 26.77 -7.25 -2.15
C ASN A 28 27.31 -6.00 -1.43
N GLN A 29 27.31 -5.97 -0.09
CA GLN A 29 27.85 -4.85 0.69
C GLN A 29 29.08 -5.26 1.48
N GLN A 30 29.93 -4.29 1.82
CA GLN A 30 31.09 -4.54 2.67
C GLN A 30 30.63 -4.80 4.11
N ILE A 31 31.11 -5.90 4.69
CA ILE A 31 30.90 -6.25 6.08
C ILE A 31 32.24 -6.40 6.79
N THR A 32 32.25 -6.19 8.10
CA THR A 32 33.35 -6.52 9.01
C THR A 32 32.87 -7.56 10.01
N ILE A 33 33.57 -8.69 10.09
CA ILE A 33 33.35 -9.74 11.08
C ILE A 33 34.42 -9.58 12.15
N THR A 34 34.00 -9.51 13.41
CA THR A 34 34.90 -9.43 14.58
C THR A 34 34.62 -10.59 15.52
N VAL A 35 35.68 -11.28 15.94
CA VAL A 35 35.64 -12.38 16.91
C VAL A 35 36.44 -12.01 18.16
N ASP A 36 35.89 -12.29 19.34
CA ASP A 36 36.62 -12.21 20.61
C ASP A 36 37.14 -13.60 20.98
N VAL A 37 38.47 -13.80 20.87
CA VAL A 37 39.08 -15.10 21.14
C VAL A 37 39.19 -15.41 22.62
N ASN A 38 38.99 -14.42 23.49
CA ASN A 38 38.97 -14.57 24.95
C ASN A 38 37.54 -14.83 25.49
N SER A 39 36.53 -14.86 24.62
CA SER A 39 35.15 -15.08 25.02
C SER A 39 34.99 -16.42 25.73
N THR A 40 34.29 -16.41 26.86
CA THR A 40 33.95 -17.62 27.64
C THR A 40 32.56 -18.16 27.32
N ALA A 41 31.94 -17.69 26.23
CA ALA A 41 30.59 -18.09 25.82
C ALA A 41 30.51 -19.52 25.26
N THR A 42 31.61 -20.04 24.69
CA THR A 42 31.71 -21.42 24.21
C THR A 42 32.13 -22.38 25.33
N ASN A 43 31.68 -23.63 25.26
CA ASN A 43 31.87 -24.65 26.30
C ASN A 43 32.72 -25.86 25.86
N CYS A 44 33.28 -25.87 24.65
CA CYS A 44 33.95 -27.05 24.12
C CYS A 44 35.16 -26.82 23.20
N ASN A 45 35.44 -25.58 22.84
CA ASN A 45 36.65 -25.21 22.11
C ASN A 45 37.08 -23.79 22.48
N GLY A 46 38.24 -23.34 21.99
CA GLY A 46 38.83 -22.08 22.40
C GLY A 46 40.16 -21.83 21.70
N MET A 47 40.56 -20.56 21.66
CA MET A 47 41.87 -20.15 21.20
C MET A 47 42.68 -19.61 22.38
N ASN A 48 43.86 -20.16 22.59
CA ASN A 48 44.79 -19.76 23.63
C ASN A 48 46.00 -19.08 22.99
N ASN A 49 46.02 -17.75 23.10
CA ASN A 49 47.10 -16.87 22.63
C ASN A 49 47.60 -17.22 21.20
N PRO A 50 46.70 -17.24 20.18
CA PRO A 50 47.08 -17.55 18.81
C PRO A 50 48.03 -16.47 18.25
N ASN A 51 48.99 -16.88 17.41
CA ASN A 51 49.83 -15.90 16.69
C ASN A 51 49.06 -15.27 15.52
N LYS A 52 48.14 -16.04 14.92
CA LYS A 52 47.24 -15.59 13.87
C LYS A 52 45.87 -16.24 14.04
N VAL A 53 44.83 -15.52 13.62
CA VAL A 53 43.46 -16.02 13.57
C VAL A 53 42.96 -16.00 12.14
N TYR A 54 42.32 -17.09 11.72
CA TYR A 54 41.73 -17.24 10.40
C TYR A 54 40.23 -17.45 10.50
N LEU A 55 39.49 -16.78 9.62
CA LEU A 55 38.09 -17.08 9.32
C LEU A 55 38.04 -18.23 8.29
N HIS A 56 37.47 -19.36 8.70
CA HIS A 56 36.97 -20.40 7.80
C HIS A 56 35.45 -20.23 7.68
N SER A 57 34.95 -19.86 6.50
CA SER A 57 33.55 -19.52 6.33
C SER A 57 32.97 -19.98 5.01
N GLY A 58 31.66 -20.18 4.99
CA GLY A 58 30.91 -20.55 3.80
C GLY A 58 29.61 -19.79 3.68
N VAL A 59 29.04 -19.81 2.47
CA VAL A 59 27.73 -19.25 2.15
C VAL A 59 26.84 -20.27 1.47
N GLY A 60 25.54 -20.16 1.71
CA GLY A 60 24.52 -20.98 1.08
C GLY A 60 23.11 -20.58 1.49
N THR A 61 22.22 -21.57 1.53
CA THR A 61 20.80 -21.37 1.87
C THR A 61 20.51 -21.78 3.31
N ASP A 62 19.28 -21.59 3.77
CA ASP A 62 18.84 -22.05 5.09
C ASP A 62 18.98 -23.57 5.31
N SER A 63 18.98 -24.36 4.23
CA SER A 63 19.19 -25.81 4.32
C SER A 63 20.66 -26.21 4.48
N ASP A 64 21.57 -25.40 3.95
CA ASP A 64 23.01 -25.63 4.03
C ASP A 64 23.78 -24.32 3.87
N ALA A 65 24.25 -23.76 5.00
CA ALA A 65 24.99 -22.50 5.05
C ALA A 65 26.41 -22.58 4.46
N TRP A 66 26.89 -23.78 4.09
CA TRP A 66 28.20 -24.01 3.47
C TRP A 66 28.06 -24.53 2.02
N GLY A 67 26.84 -24.70 1.53
CA GLY A 67 26.55 -25.51 0.34
C GLY A 67 26.86 -24.84 -1.00
N THR A 68 27.19 -23.54 -1.05
CA THR A 68 27.50 -22.83 -2.31
C THR A 68 28.99 -22.56 -2.49
N SER A 69 29.63 -21.91 -1.53
CA SER A 69 31.05 -21.58 -1.60
C SER A 69 31.65 -21.52 -0.19
N VAL A 70 32.89 -21.99 -0.06
CA VAL A 70 33.64 -22.03 1.21
C VAL A 70 35.03 -21.47 0.98
N VAL A 71 35.46 -20.58 1.87
CA VAL A 71 36.75 -19.88 1.81
C VAL A 71 37.48 -20.05 3.14
N GLY A 72 38.79 -20.31 3.04
CA GLY A 72 39.70 -20.58 4.16
C GLY A 72 40.19 -22.02 4.14
N ASN A 73 41.46 -22.25 3.83
CA ASN A 73 42.01 -23.62 3.78
C ASN A 73 42.30 -24.12 5.21
N TRP A 74 41.77 -25.26 5.60
CA TRP A 74 41.94 -25.74 6.98
C TRP A 74 43.40 -26.14 7.27
N GLY A 75 43.93 -25.64 8.38
CA GLY A 75 45.28 -25.98 8.86
C GLY A 75 46.44 -25.48 7.98
N GLN A 76 46.19 -24.46 7.14
CA GLN A 76 47.22 -23.82 6.32
C GLN A 76 47.40 -22.35 6.74
N ASP A 77 48.65 -21.91 6.83
CA ASP A 77 49.05 -20.50 7.01
C ASP A 77 49.36 -19.90 5.63
N ASP A 78 48.31 -19.74 4.81
CA ASP A 78 48.40 -19.28 3.42
C ASP A 78 47.80 -17.88 3.19
N GLY A 79 47.39 -17.21 4.27
CA GLY A 79 46.77 -15.89 4.25
C GLY A 79 45.29 -15.88 3.88
N VAL A 80 44.69 -16.99 3.47
CA VAL A 80 43.27 -17.02 3.06
C VAL A 80 42.38 -17.00 4.30
N GLY A 81 41.66 -15.89 4.49
CA GLY A 81 40.81 -15.66 5.66
C GLY A 81 41.59 -15.14 6.88
N GLU A 82 42.85 -14.73 6.72
CA GLU A 82 43.64 -14.14 7.82
C GLU A 82 42.94 -12.88 8.36
N MET A 83 42.73 -12.84 9.67
CA MET A 83 42.14 -11.72 10.37
C MET A 83 43.23 -10.79 10.91
N SER A 84 42.89 -9.52 11.09
CA SER A 84 43.76 -8.52 11.71
C SER A 84 43.56 -8.52 13.22
N ASP A 85 44.67 -8.54 13.98
CA ASP A 85 44.66 -8.37 15.44
C ASP A 85 44.33 -6.92 15.81
N ASN A 86 43.32 -6.71 16.65
CA ASN A 86 42.93 -5.38 17.12
C ASN A 86 43.67 -4.95 18.40
N GLY A 87 44.50 -5.83 18.98
CA GLY A 87 45.33 -5.55 20.15
C GLY A 87 44.60 -5.59 21.50
N ASP A 88 43.33 -5.99 21.51
CA ASP A 88 42.48 -6.10 22.69
C ASP A 88 41.93 -7.52 22.91
N GLY A 89 42.44 -8.50 22.16
CA GLY A 89 41.95 -9.87 22.16
C GLY A 89 40.83 -10.13 21.14
N THR A 90 40.45 -9.13 20.35
CA THR A 90 39.56 -9.30 19.21
C THR A 90 40.33 -9.31 17.89
N TRP A 91 39.78 -10.04 16.91
CA TRP A 91 40.33 -10.15 15.57
C TRP A 91 39.24 -9.82 14.54
N SER A 92 39.59 -9.09 13.48
CA SER A 92 38.63 -8.61 12.49
C SER A 92 39.03 -8.90 11.05
N ILE A 93 38.05 -9.15 10.18
CA ILE A 93 38.23 -9.22 8.73
C ILE A 93 37.09 -8.45 8.04
N THR A 94 37.45 -7.68 7.00
CA THR A 94 36.51 -6.85 6.25
C THR A 94 36.49 -7.26 4.78
N PHE A 95 35.31 -7.58 4.23
CA PHE A 95 35.16 -7.98 2.84
C PHE A 95 33.74 -7.75 2.32
N ILE A 96 33.56 -7.80 0.99
CA ILE A 96 32.24 -7.89 0.35
C ILE A 96 31.94 -9.37 0.09
N PRO A 97 30.91 -9.99 0.69
CA PRO A 97 30.67 -11.43 0.61
C PRO A 97 30.64 -11.96 -0.83
N GLN A 98 29.91 -11.31 -1.73
CA GLN A 98 29.82 -11.71 -3.14
C GLN A 98 31.19 -11.86 -3.80
N SER A 99 32.09 -10.90 -3.56
CA SER A 99 33.45 -10.95 -4.12
C SER A 99 34.34 -11.94 -3.37
N TYR A 100 34.24 -12.01 -2.04
CA TYR A 100 35.05 -12.88 -1.20
C TYR A 100 34.82 -14.36 -1.50
N TYR A 101 33.56 -14.76 -1.71
CA TYR A 101 33.17 -16.13 -2.06
C TYR A 101 33.18 -16.42 -3.57
N GLY A 102 33.55 -15.44 -4.41
CA GLY A 102 33.65 -15.62 -5.87
C GLY A 102 32.31 -15.90 -6.57
N LEU A 103 31.21 -15.36 -6.06
CA LEU A 103 29.86 -15.69 -6.53
C LEU A 103 29.48 -14.93 -7.82
N THR A 104 28.80 -15.61 -8.73
CA THR A 104 28.06 -14.98 -9.83
C THR A 104 26.83 -14.22 -9.29
N GLU A 105 26.27 -13.29 -10.09
CA GLU A 105 25.04 -12.58 -9.71
C GLU A 105 23.87 -13.53 -9.42
N ALA A 106 23.75 -14.61 -10.21
CA ALA A 106 22.72 -15.61 -10.03
C ALA A 106 22.88 -16.35 -8.69
N GLU A 107 24.10 -16.79 -8.35
CA GLU A 107 24.37 -17.45 -7.07
C GLU A 107 24.14 -16.49 -5.89
N ALA A 108 24.64 -15.26 -5.98
CA ALA A 108 24.49 -14.24 -4.93
C ALA A 108 23.01 -13.99 -4.57
N SER A 109 22.11 -14.01 -5.56
CA SER A 109 20.66 -13.83 -5.35
C SER A 109 19.99 -14.97 -4.55
N THR A 110 20.65 -16.12 -4.41
CA THR A 110 20.12 -17.31 -3.72
C THR A 110 20.66 -17.48 -2.30
N ILE A 111 21.70 -16.72 -1.92
CA ILE A 111 22.33 -16.86 -0.60
C ILE A 111 21.41 -16.28 0.48
N THR A 112 21.09 -17.11 1.47
CA THR A 112 20.30 -16.70 2.65
C THR A 112 21.03 -16.91 3.96
N LYS A 113 22.18 -17.60 3.96
CA LYS A 113 22.99 -17.87 5.16
C LYS A 113 24.50 -17.85 4.93
N MET A 114 25.21 -17.57 6.01
CA MET A 114 26.66 -17.70 6.14
C MET A 114 27.01 -18.56 7.37
N GLY A 115 27.88 -19.56 7.19
CA GLY A 115 28.47 -20.36 8.25
C GLY A 115 29.91 -19.92 8.54
N MET A 116 30.35 -19.94 9.80
CA MET A 116 31.69 -19.48 10.19
C MET A 116 32.29 -20.30 11.33
N VAL A 117 33.60 -20.54 11.24
CA VAL A 117 34.47 -21.09 12.28
C VAL A 117 35.78 -20.30 12.28
N PHE A 118 36.34 -20.03 13.44
CA PHE A 118 37.63 -19.33 13.55
C PHE A 118 38.71 -20.31 13.99
N ARG A 119 39.94 -20.20 13.46
CA ARG A 119 41.03 -21.13 13.75
C ARG A 119 42.40 -20.47 13.92
N SER A 120 43.34 -21.17 14.57
CA SER A 120 44.77 -20.84 14.57
C SER A 120 45.44 -21.10 13.22
N GLU A 121 46.68 -20.64 13.04
CA GLU A 121 47.48 -20.79 11.81
C GLU A 121 47.58 -22.25 11.31
N ASP A 122 47.78 -23.19 12.23
CA ASP A 122 47.91 -24.63 11.98
C ASP A 122 46.58 -25.38 12.04
N GLY A 123 45.48 -24.69 12.37
CA GLY A 123 44.15 -25.25 12.53
C GLY A 123 44.01 -26.22 13.71
N SER A 124 44.97 -26.23 14.65
CA SER A 124 44.92 -27.07 15.85
C SER A 124 43.96 -26.53 16.92
N GLN A 125 43.69 -25.22 16.87
CA GLN A 125 42.74 -24.54 17.74
C GLN A 125 41.59 -23.98 16.89
N GLU A 126 40.38 -24.12 17.40
CA GLU A 126 39.16 -23.61 16.76
C GLU A 126 38.26 -22.91 17.78
N LEU A 127 37.45 -21.97 17.30
CA LEU A 127 36.44 -21.27 18.07
C LEU A 127 35.09 -21.41 17.35
N LYS A 128 34.12 -21.99 18.06
CA LYS A 128 32.74 -22.23 17.60
C LYS A 128 31.73 -21.69 18.62
N ASP A 129 30.46 -21.71 18.24
CA ASP A 129 29.34 -21.30 19.08
C ASP A 129 29.08 -22.31 20.21
N ASN A 130 28.26 -21.91 21.18
CA ASN A 130 27.88 -22.74 22.31
C ASN A 130 27.26 -24.07 21.86
N GLY A 131 27.70 -25.18 22.45
CA GLY A 131 27.29 -26.52 22.03
C GLY A 131 28.09 -27.08 20.85
N CYS A 132 29.21 -26.45 20.50
CA CYS A 132 30.15 -26.88 19.45
C CYS A 132 29.60 -26.78 18.03
N SER A 133 28.54 -26.01 17.83
CA SER A 133 28.03 -25.70 16.50
C SER A 133 28.80 -24.55 15.88
N ASP A 134 28.94 -24.55 14.56
CA ASP A 134 29.48 -23.41 13.84
C ASP A 134 28.57 -22.17 14.02
N PHE A 135 29.12 -20.98 13.82
CA PHE A 135 28.31 -19.76 13.85
C PHE A 135 27.49 -19.63 12.58
N PHE A 136 26.22 -19.27 12.68
CA PHE A 136 25.34 -19.06 11.54
C PHE A 136 24.71 -17.67 11.56
N PHE A 137 24.84 -16.95 10.46
CA PHE A 137 24.25 -15.62 10.26
C PHE A 137 23.36 -15.63 9.02
N ASN A 138 22.21 -14.96 9.08
CA ASN A 138 21.37 -14.79 7.90
C ASN A 138 21.99 -13.75 6.96
N VAL A 139 21.81 -13.97 5.66
CA VAL A 139 22.28 -13.11 4.58
C VAL A 139 21.07 -12.64 3.77
N GLY A 140 21.07 -11.37 3.39
CA GLY A 140 20.03 -10.75 2.58
C GLY A 140 19.17 -9.76 3.36
N ALA A 141 18.30 -9.09 2.60
CA ALA A 141 17.49 -7.96 3.06
C ALA A 141 16.83 -8.25 4.41
N PHE A 142 17.14 -7.41 5.40
CA PHE A 142 16.29 -7.26 6.58
C PHE A 142 14.84 -7.07 6.12
N GLN A 143 13.92 -7.86 6.64
CA GLN A 143 12.51 -7.81 6.27
C GLN A 143 11.64 -7.80 7.52
N VAL A 144 10.56 -7.03 7.45
CA VAL A 144 9.56 -6.91 8.51
C VAL A 144 8.21 -7.35 7.96
N THR A 145 7.55 -8.24 8.69
CA THR A 145 6.20 -8.70 8.41
C THR A 145 5.27 -8.21 9.50
N LEU A 146 4.23 -7.46 9.11
CA LEU A 146 3.11 -7.16 10.00
C LEU A 146 2.19 -8.38 10.06
N ILE A 147 1.80 -8.74 11.28
CA ILE A 147 0.84 -9.81 11.57
C ILE A 147 -0.53 -9.21 11.87
N ASN A 148 -0.56 -8.07 12.59
CA ASN A 148 -1.75 -7.24 12.72
C ASN A 148 -1.35 -5.75 12.58
N PRO A 149 -1.74 -5.05 11.50
CA PRO A 149 -2.56 -5.58 10.40
C PRO A 149 -1.84 -6.69 9.63
N ASP A 150 -2.62 -7.51 8.93
CA ASP A 150 -2.08 -8.42 7.91
C ASP A 150 -1.62 -7.63 6.67
N SER A 151 -1.38 -8.31 5.55
CA SER A 151 -0.93 -7.68 4.28
C SER A 151 -1.92 -6.67 3.66
N SER A 152 -3.02 -6.35 4.33
CA SER A 152 -3.99 -5.34 3.88
C SER A 152 -3.62 -3.91 4.26
N ASP A 153 -2.60 -3.72 5.12
CA ASP A 153 -2.20 -2.41 5.67
C ASP A 153 -3.35 -1.64 6.37
N VAL A 154 -4.43 -2.33 6.73
CA VAL A 154 -5.58 -1.76 7.45
C VAL A 154 -6.04 -2.66 8.59
N ILE A 155 -6.37 -2.03 9.72
CA ILE A 155 -7.09 -2.66 10.83
C ILE A 155 -8.48 -2.05 10.88
N LEU A 156 -9.52 -2.89 10.88
CA LEU A 156 -10.89 -2.43 11.03
C LEU A 156 -11.38 -2.76 12.45
N VAL A 157 -11.96 -1.77 13.13
CA VAL A 157 -12.48 -1.91 14.49
C VAL A 157 -13.85 -1.26 14.62
N ASN A 158 -14.66 -1.71 15.59
CA ASN A 158 -15.87 -0.98 15.96
C ASN A 158 -15.53 0.19 16.88
N SER A 159 -16.33 1.27 16.85
CA SER A 159 -16.11 2.42 17.73
C SER A 159 -16.06 2.03 19.20
N GLY A 160 -15.05 2.54 19.92
CA GLY A 160 -14.77 2.23 21.32
C GLY A 160 -14.00 0.91 21.55
N SER A 161 -13.69 0.16 20.49
CA SER A 161 -12.94 -1.10 20.60
C SER A 161 -11.45 -0.85 20.86
N GLN A 162 -10.71 -1.95 20.98
CA GLN A 162 -9.25 -1.95 21.10
C GLN A 162 -8.62 -2.86 20.06
N THR A 163 -7.35 -2.60 19.74
CA THR A 163 -6.52 -3.47 18.90
C THR A 163 -5.09 -3.52 19.42
N GLN A 164 -4.28 -4.40 18.85
CA GLN A 164 -2.87 -4.55 19.19
C GLN A 164 -2.06 -4.75 17.91
N ILE A 165 -0.93 -4.06 17.81
CA ILE A 165 -0.05 -4.18 16.65
C ILE A 165 0.93 -5.32 16.89
N LEU A 166 0.99 -6.24 15.93
CA LEU A 166 1.84 -7.42 15.98
C LEU A 166 2.75 -7.43 14.77
N ALA A 167 4.04 -7.68 14.98
CA ALA A 167 5.02 -7.76 13.90
C ALA A 167 6.17 -8.71 14.24
N GLN A 168 6.86 -9.18 13.20
CA GLN A 168 8.08 -9.98 13.31
C GLN A 168 9.07 -9.60 12.21
N ASN A 169 10.31 -10.06 12.33
CA ASN A 169 11.33 -9.89 11.31
C ASN A 169 12.07 -11.21 11.01
N ASN A 170 12.77 -11.26 9.88
CA ASN A 170 13.49 -12.46 9.41
C ASN A 170 14.90 -12.64 10.00
N ASN A 171 15.38 -11.72 10.84
CA ASN A 171 16.78 -11.69 11.27
C ASN A 171 16.96 -11.59 12.80
N GLY A 172 15.96 -12.03 13.58
CA GLY A 172 16.08 -12.16 15.04
C GLY A 172 15.82 -10.86 15.80
N ILE A 173 16.74 -10.47 16.67
CA ILE A 173 16.53 -9.41 17.66
C ILE A 173 16.56 -8.03 16.99
N ALA A 174 15.53 -7.22 17.23
CA ALA A 174 15.40 -5.85 16.73
C ALA A 174 14.74 -4.91 17.75
N ASN A 175 14.78 -3.62 17.46
CA ASN A 175 14.07 -2.57 18.18
C ASN A 175 12.86 -2.11 17.36
N TYR A 176 11.74 -1.87 18.03
CA TYR A 176 10.47 -1.50 17.41
C TYR A 176 9.94 -0.24 18.09
N GLU A 177 9.44 0.70 17.29
CA GLU A 177 8.75 1.89 17.75
C GLU A 177 7.49 2.11 16.91
N LEU A 178 6.34 2.02 17.58
CA LEU A 178 5.03 2.30 17.00
C LEU A 178 4.67 3.75 17.28
N PHE A 179 4.37 4.49 16.21
CA PHE A 179 3.78 5.81 16.24
C PHE A 179 2.30 5.72 15.86
N ILE A 180 1.46 6.47 16.58
CA ILE A 180 0.04 6.66 16.27
C ILE A 180 -0.20 8.15 16.13
N ASP A 181 -0.75 8.56 14.99
CA ASP A 181 -1.01 9.96 14.64
C ASP A 181 0.24 10.84 14.79
N GLY A 182 1.42 10.27 14.44
CA GLY A 182 2.73 10.91 14.53
C GLY A 182 3.37 10.93 15.92
N VAL A 183 2.71 10.40 16.95
CA VAL A 183 3.20 10.37 18.33
C VAL A 183 3.70 8.97 18.70
N SER A 184 4.90 8.87 19.27
CA SER A 184 5.43 7.59 19.78
C SER A 184 4.48 7.02 20.83
N TYR A 185 3.96 5.83 20.55
CA TYR A 185 2.92 5.17 21.34
C TYR A 185 3.48 4.01 22.15
N HIS A 186 4.35 3.19 21.54
CA HIS A 186 4.93 2.03 22.21
C HIS A 186 6.30 1.68 21.62
N THR A 187 7.25 1.35 22.49
CA THR A 187 8.58 0.88 22.12
C THR A 187 8.82 -0.51 22.69
N ALA A 188 9.52 -1.34 21.92
CA ALA A 188 10.06 -2.60 22.41
C ALA A 188 11.48 -2.76 21.89
N SER A 189 12.43 -3.02 22.79
CA SER A 189 13.83 -3.15 22.44
C SER A 189 14.30 -4.59 22.60
N ASN A 190 15.27 -4.98 21.77
CA ASN A 190 15.90 -6.29 21.81
C ASN A 190 14.90 -7.47 21.82
N THR A 191 13.91 -7.47 20.92
CA THR A 191 12.93 -8.55 20.79
C THR A 191 12.89 -9.14 19.38
N THR A 192 12.58 -10.43 19.27
CA THR A 192 12.35 -11.13 17.99
C THR A 192 10.91 -11.01 17.50
N PHE A 193 9.98 -10.75 18.42
CA PHE A 193 8.55 -10.60 18.15
C PHE A 193 8.03 -9.33 18.80
N TYR A 194 7.35 -8.49 18.02
CA TYR A 194 6.77 -7.26 18.49
C TYR A 194 5.30 -7.44 18.82
N GLN A 195 4.94 -7.02 20.02
CA GLN A 195 3.57 -6.94 20.50
C GLN A 195 3.41 -5.60 21.20
N SER A 196 2.58 -4.71 20.65
CA SER A 196 2.34 -3.40 21.27
C SER A 196 1.51 -3.50 22.55
N SER A 197 1.48 -2.45 23.36
CA SER A 197 0.33 -2.23 24.27
C SER A 197 -0.98 -2.19 23.48
N PHE A 198 -2.09 -2.56 24.11
CA PHE A 198 -3.42 -2.41 23.49
C PHE A 198 -3.71 -0.93 23.25
N VAL A 199 -3.99 -0.59 22.00
CA VAL A 199 -4.56 0.69 21.61
C VAL A 199 -6.04 0.62 21.98
N THR A 200 -6.45 1.28 23.05
CA THR A 200 -7.79 1.19 23.63
C THR A 200 -8.67 2.39 23.26
N ASN A 201 -9.99 2.22 23.41
CA ASN A 201 -10.99 3.27 23.22
C ASN A 201 -10.85 3.99 21.86
N ILE A 202 -10.72 3.22 20.78
CA ILE A 202 -10.54 3.76 19.44
C ILE A 202 -11.89 4.22 18.91
N THR A 203 -12.11 5.53 18.90
CA THR A 203 -13.35 6.15 18.41
C THR A 203 -13.17 6.91 17.10
N GLU A 204 -11.92 7.12 16.67
CA GLU A 204 -11.55 7.84 15.46
C GLU A 204 -10.51 7.05 14.67
N ASN A 205 -10.47 7.29 13.36
CA ASN A 205 -9.48 6.70 12.46
C ASN A 205 -8.07 7.16 12.85
N LYS A 206 -7.08 6.27 12.69
CA LYS A 206 -5.70 6.53 13.14
C LYS A 206 -4.71 6.20 12.05
N ALA A 207 -3.74 7.09 11.84
CA ALA A 207 -2.57 6.80 11.02
C ALA A 207 -1.50 6.15 11.90
N CYS A 208 -0.94 5.03 11.47
CA CYS A 208 0.04 4.28 12.23
C CYS A 208 1.33 4.09 11.44
N GLN A 209 2.45 4.16 12.15
CA GLN A 209 3.77 3.90 11.59
C GLN A 209 4.55 3.02 12.55
N LEU A 210 5.03 1.88 12.09
CA LEU A 210 5.93 1.01 12.84
C LEU A 210 7.33 1.13 12.24
N VAL A 211 8.27 1.65 13.02
CA VAL A 211 9.70 1.71 12.70
C VAL A 211 10.38 0.54 13.38
N VAL A 212 11.06 -0.30 12.59
CA VAL A 212 11.81 -1.45 13.08
C VAL A 212 13.27 -1.28 12.72
N THR A 213 14.14 -1.31 13.72
CA THR A 213 15.56 -1.03 13.57
C THR A 213 16.39 -2.22 14.07
N GLN A 214 17.30 -2.68 13.23
CA GLN A 214 18.28 -3.69 13.56
C GLN A 214 19.68 -3.18 13.18
N GLY A 215 20.50 -2.90 14.19
CA GLY A 215 21.77 -2.18 14.04
C GLY A 215 21.58 -0.86 13.29
N SER A 216 22.20 -0.73 12.11
CA SER A 216 22.09 0.45 11.25
C SER A 216 20.94 0.42 10.26
N SER A 217 20.28 -0.74 10.07
CA SER A 217 19.16 -0.88 9.15
C SER A 217 17.85 -0.50 9.83
N SER A 218 16.98 0.21 9.12
CA SER A 218 15.63 0.54 9.60
C SER A 218 14.61 0.33 8.50
N ILE A 219 13.47 -0.27 8.86
CA ILE A 219 12.31 -0.47 7.99
C ILE A 219 11.10 0.18 8.62
N THR A 220 10.42 0.98 7.81
CA THR A 220 9.19 1.65 8.20
C THR A 220 8.00 0.99 7.52
N LYS A 221 6.99 0.61 8.28
CA LYS A 221 5.69 0.15 7.79
C LYS A 221 4.61 1.17 8.17
N ASN A 222 3.84 1.63 7.19
CA ASN A 222 2.71 2.53 7.42
C ASN A 222 1.41 1.74 7.21
N PHE A 223 0.43 1.96 8.07
CA PHE A 223 -0.88 1.34 7.99
C PHE A 223 -1.91 2.21 8.71
N ASN A 224 -3.20 1.92 8.54
CA ASN A 224 -4.27 2.71 9.15
C ASN A 224 -5.20 1.85 10.00
N ILE A 225 -5.74 2.44 11.07
CA ILE A 225 -6.86 1.88 11.82
C ILE A 225 -8.11 2.64 11.39
N PHE A 226 -9.10 1.93 10.85
CA PHE A 226 -10.41 2.49 10.51
C PHE A 226 -11.48 2.00 11.46
N VAL A 227 -12.36 2.91 11.85
CA VAL A 227 -13.43 2.71 12.81
C VAL A 227 -14.75 2.58 12.05
N ASN A 228 -15.53 1.57 12.38
CA ASN A 228 -16.93 1.53 11.99
C ASN A 228 -17.70 2.57 12.84
N ALA A 229 -17.93 3.75 12.25
CA ALA A 229 -18.76 4.82 12.80
C ALA A 229 -20.16 4.88 12.17
N THR A 230 -20.57 3.83 11.44
CA THR A 230 -21.89 3.75 10.80
C THR A 230 -23.00 3.76 11.85
N ILE A 231 -24.03 4.56 11.58
CA ILE A 231 -25.26 4.58 12.38
C ILE A 231 -26.37 3.94 11.57
N SER A 232 -27.18 3.08 12.19
CA SER A 232 -28.39 2.55 11.54
C SER A 232 -29.47 3.63 11.51
N GLN A 233 -29.88 4.04 10.33
CA GLN A 233 -30.93 5.03 10.13
C GLN A 233 -31.59 4.83 8.77
N ALA A 234 -32.93 4.83 8.74
CA ALA A 234 -33.68 4.70 7.51
C ALA A 234 -33.36 5.82 6.50
N ILE A 235 -33.25 5.46 5.23
CA ILE A 235 -33.07 6.42 4.14
C ILE A 235 -34.31 7.33 4.01
N PRO A 236 -34.15 8.65 3.79
CA PRO A 236 -35.28 9.52 3.47
C PRO A 236 -36.06 9.06 2.24
N SER A 237 -37.38 9.24 2.26
CA SER A 237 -38.25 8.86 1.15
C SER A 237 -37.97 9.65 -0.12
N GLY A 238 -38.01 8.99 -1.28
CA GLY A 238 -37.89 9.65 -2.59
C GLY A 238 -36.46 9.89 -3.08
N LEU A 239 -35.46 9.33 -2.38
CA LEU A 239 -34.08 9.32 -2.84
C LEU A 239 -33.79 8.09 -3.71
N GLU A 240 -32.96 8.27 -4.72
CA GLU A 240 -32.47 7.23 -5.63
C GLU A 240 -30.97 6.95 -5.40
N GLN A 241 -30.45 5.86 -5.95
CA GLN A 241 -29.01 5.58 -5.91
C GLN A 241 -28.23 6.65 -6.70
N GLY A 242 -27.05 7.04 -6.21
CA GLY A 242 -26.26 8.15 -6.72
C GLY A 242 -26.46 9.46 -5.96
N ILE A 243 -26.34 10.57 -6.68
CA ILE A 243 -26.39 11.93 -6.11
C ILE A 243 -27.81 12.50 -6.23
N ASN A 244 -28.39 12.87 -5.09
CA ASN A 244 -29.70 13.52 -4.99
C ASN A 244 -29.53 14.99 -4.61
N TYR A 245 -29.63 15.89 -5.58
CA TYR A 245 -29.49 17.33 -5.35
C TYR A 245 -30.73 17.91 -4.66
N ASN A 246 -30.52 18.72 -3.61
CA ASN A 246 -31.62 19.40 -2.95
C ASN A 246 -32.08 20.61 -3.79
N THR A 247 -33.34 20.60 -4.21
CA THR A 247 -33.91 21.63 -5.09
C THR A 247 -34.28 22.94 -4.39
N THR A 248 -34.28 22.94 -3.06
CA THR A 248 -34.65 24.10 -2.22
C THR A 248 -33.47 24.70 -1.46
N ASP A 249 -32.44 23.90 -1.19
CA ASP A 249 -31.21 24.30 -0.50
C ASP A 249 -30.01 23.80 -1.31
N THR A 250 -29.47 24.66 -2.17
CA THR A 250 -28.37 24.31 -3.08
C THR A 250 -27.04 24.08 -2.37
N SER A 251 -26.97 24.23 -1.04
CA SER A 251 -25.80 23.85 -0.25
C SER A 251 -25.80 22.38 0.18
N LYS A 252 -26.79 21.60 -0.27
CA LYS A 252 -27.00 20.21 0.13
C LYS A 252 -27.16 19.25 -1.04
N ALA A 253 -26.66 18.04 -0.84
CA ALA A 253 -26.89 16.89 -1.68
C ALA A 253 -26.88 15.62 -0.82
N THR A 254 -27.72 14.65 -1.15
CA THR A 254 -27.73 13.35 -0.47
C THR A 254 -27.15 12.29 -1.37
N LEU A 255 -26.13 11.61 -0.87
CA LEU A 255 -25.45 10.51 -1.53
C LEU A 255 -26.06 9.19 -1.09
N VAL A 256 -26.30 8.28 -2.03
CA VAL A 256 -26.89 6.96 -1.77
C VAL A 256 -26.15 5.91 -2.58
N VAL A 257 -25.70 4.83 -1.92
CA VAL A 257 -25.02 3.72 -2.58
C VAL A 257 -25.50 2.39 -2.01
N GLU A 258 -25.75 1.41 -2.88
CA GLU A 258 -26.01 0.03 -2.48
C GLU A 258 -24.69 -0.72 -2.32
N ALA A 259 -24.43 -1.23 -1.10
CA ALA A 259 -23.19 -1.94 -0.79
C ALA A 259 -23.50 -3.20 0.04
N PRO A 260 -24.04 -4.25 -0.58
CA PRO A 260 -24.49 -5.44 0.13
C PRO A 260 -23.36 -6.14 0.84
N SER A 261 -23.66 -6.65 2.04
CA SER A 261 -22.71 -7.35 2.92
C SER A 261 -21.50 -6.52 3.38
N LYS A 262 -21.48 -5.20 3.15
CA LYS A 262 -20.43 -4.31 3.66
C LYS A 262 -20.76 -3.80 5.06
N ASP A 263 -19.72 -3.62 5.85
CA ASP A 263 -19.84 -3.23 7.26
C ASP A 263 -20.03 -1.73 7.42
N PHE A 264 -19.27 -0.93 6.67
CA PHE A 264 -19.36 0.52 6.68
C PHE A 264 -18.78 1.17 5.43
N VAL A 265 -19.26 2.39 5.16
CA VAL A 265 -18.80 3.21 4.04
C VAL A 265 -18.50 4.62 4.55
N TYR A 266 -17.37 5.18 4.14
CA TYR A 266 -17.06 6.59 4.30
C TYR A 266 -17.18 7.32 2.97
N VAL A 267 -17.64 8.57 3.01
CA VAL A 267 -17.53 9.49 1.88
C VAL A 267 -16.28 10.34 2.04
N VAL A 268 -15.41 10.34 1.04
CA VAL A 268 -14.10 11.00 1.09
C VAL A 268 -13.95 11.86 -0.14
N GLY A 269 -13.70 13.16 0.02
CA GLY A 269 -13.68 14.09 -1.10
C GLY A 269 -13.07 15.45 -0.79
N SER A 270 -13.14 16.36 -1.76
CA SER A 270 -12.57 17.71 -1.64
C SER A 270 -13.14 18.50 -0.45
N PHE A 271 -14.45 18.39 -0.18
CA PHE A 271 -15.13 19.06 0.94
C PHE A 271 -14.68 18.59 2.33
N ASN A 272 -13.96 17.46 2.45
CA ASN A 272 -13.40 16.98 3.71
C ASN A 272 -11.88 16.76 3.65
N ASN A 273 -11.21 17.42 2.70
CA ASN A 273 -9.77 17.31 2.49
C ASN A 273 -9.31 15.84 2.35
N TRP A 274 -10.11 15.02 1.68
CA TRP A 274 -9.82 13.60 1.46
C TRP A 274 -9.57 12.80 2.75
N THR A 275 -10.26 13.17 3.84
CA THR A 275 -10.10 12.53 5.15
C THR A 275 -11.41 11.85 5.59
N PRO A 276 -11.43 10.52 5.80
CA PRO A 276 -12.63 9.80 6.27
C PRO A 276 -12.84 10.02 7.77
N THR A 277 -13.46 11.12 8.18
CA THR A 277 -13.81 11.32 9.61
C THR A 277 -15.18 10.73 9.92
N ALA A 278 -15.47 10.45 11.20
CA ALA A 278 -16.76 9.91 11.63
C ALA A 278 -17.99 10.72 11.15
N GLN A 279 -17.82 12.03 10.93
CA GLN A 279 -18.87 12.89 10.35
C GLN A 279 -19.29 12.46 8.93
N TYR A 280 -18.38 11.85 8.17
CA TYR A 280 -18.62 11.38 6.81
C TYR A 280 -18.77 9.86 6.72
N ALA A 281 -18.99 9.18 7.84
CA ALA A 281 -19.48 7.81 7.82
C ALA A 281 -20.92 7.82 7.30
N MET A 282 -21.20 7.03 6.28
CA MET A 282 -22.56 6.86 5.77
C MET A 282 -23.41 6.12 6.80
N LYS A 283 -24.68 6.46 6.84
CA LYS A 283 -25.69 5.74 7.62
C LYS A 283 -26.14 4.52 6.84
N LYS A 284 -26.46 3.42 7.53
CA LYS A 284 -26.98 2.21 6.91
C LYS A 284 -28.49 2.11 7.12
N ASP A 285 -29.24 1.97 6.03
CA ASP A 285 -30.67 1.70 6.11
C ASP A 285 -30.90 0.32 6.77
N PRO A 286 -31.80 0.19 7.77
CA PRO A 286 -32.02 -1.07 8.45
C PRO A 286 -32.81 -2.10 7.64
N ASN A 287 -33.44 -1.70 6.52
CA ASN A 287 -34.36 -2.53 5.75
C ASN A 287 -33.84 -2.86 4.34
N SER A 288 -32.64 -2.43 3.99
CA SER A 288 -32.01 -2.63 2.68
C SER A 288 -30.48 -2.61 2.82
N ASP A 289 -29.78 -2.84 1.70
CA ASP A 289 -28.32 -2.77 1.63
C ASP A 289 -27.81 -1.35 1.26
N LEU A 290 -28.66 -0.33 1.44
CA LEU A 290 -28.34 1.06 1.12
C LEU A 290 -27.59 1.76 2.26
N PHE A 291 -26.53 2.46 1.87
CA PHE A 291 -25.84 3.45 2.67
C PHE A 291 -26.17 4.84 2.16
N TRP A 292 -26.35 5.80 3.05
CA TRP A 292 -26.65 7.19 2.66
C TRP A 292 -25.98 8.24 3.56
N LEU A 293 -25.71 9.41 2.99
CA LEU A 293 -25.20 10.58 3.70
C LEU A 293 -25.69 11.87 3.06
N GLU A 294 -26.29 12.78 3.85
CA GLU A 294 -26.56 14.15 3.41
C GLU A 294 -25.30 15.00 3.66
N LEU A 295 -24.76 15.55 2.58
CA LEU A 295 -23.74 16.59 2.63
C LEU A 295 -24.40 17.95 2.81
N SER A 296 -23.77 18.83 3.57
CA SER A 296 -24.22 20.20 3.81
C SER A 296 -23.05 21.17 3.77
N GLY A 297 -23.34 22.45 3.54
CA GLY A 297 -22.30 23.48 3.43
C GLY A 297 -21.54 23.45 2.10
N LEU A 298 -22.10 22.78 1.08
CA LEU A 298 -21.56 22.84 -0.28
C LEU A 298 -21.74 24.24 -0.85
N ILE A 299 -20.80 24.67 -1.67
CA ILE A 299 -20.87 25.96 -2.36
C ILE A 299 -21.59 25.74 -3.70
N PRO A 300 -22.72 26.42 -3.97
CA PRO A 300 -23.43 26.29 -5.25
C PRO A 300 -22.51 26.52 -6.45
N GLU A 301 -22.67 25.71 -7.50
CA GLU A 301 -21.87 25.72 -8.74
C GLU A 301 -20.38 25.34 -8.56
N GLN A 302 -19.90 25.19 -7.32
CA GLN A 302 -18.55 24.68 -7.07
C GLN A 302 -18.47 23.20 -7.40
N ILE A 303 -17.39 22.85 -8.10
CA ILE A 303 -17.08 21.47 -8.41
C ILE A 303 -16.40 20.84 -7.20
N GLU A 304 -17.04 19.81 -6.67
CA GLU A 304 -16.49 18.91 -5.67
C GLU A 304 -16.19 17.55 -6.32
N SER A 305 -15.27 16.81 -5.72
CA SER A 305 -15.00 15.42 -6.12
C SER A 305 -14.99 14.51 -4.91
N TYR A 306 -15.45 13.27 -5.07
CA TYR A 306 -15.46 12.29 -3.98
C TYR A 306 -15.31 10.84 -4.45
N GLN A 307 -15.04 9.98 -3.48
CA GLN A 307 -15.08 8.52 -3.56
C GLN A 307 -15.85 7.96 -2.37
N TYR A 308 -16.38 6.75 -2.54
CA TYR A 308 -16.74 5.87 -1.44
C TYR A 308 -15.53 5.04 -1.04
N TRP A 309 -15.22 5.05 0.25
CA TRP A 309 -14.28 4.13 0.87
C TRP A 309 -15.10 3.05 1.58
N VAL A 310 -15.16 1.87 0.97
CA VAL A 310 -16.04 0.76 1.34
C VAL A 310 -15.23 -0.27 2.11
N PHE A 311 -15.71 -0.62 3.31
CA PHE A 311 -15.00 -1.48 4.25
C PHE A 311 -15.72 -2.80 4.52
N ASP A 312 -14.93 -3.85 4.72
CA ASP A 312 -15.39 -5.21 4.99
C ASP A 312 -14.53 -5.84 6.10
N GLN A 313 -15.09 -5.96 7.30
CA GLN A 313 -14.49 -6.61 8.47
C GLN A 313 -14.43 -8.13 8.30
N SER A 314 -15.37 -8.72 7.53
CA SER A 314 -15.47 -10.15 7.29
C SER A 314 -15.21 -10.48 5.82
N THR A 315 -13.99 -10.23 5.36
CA THR A 315 -13.63 -10.47 3.96
C THR A 315 -13.81 -11.93 3.59
N ILE A 316 -14.45 -12.18 2.46
CA ILE A 316 -14.27 -13.44 1.71
C ILE A 316 -12.77 -13.59 1.42
N SER A 317 -12.22 -14.80 1.53
CA SER A 317 -10.80 -15.05 1.26
C SER A 317 -10.42 -14.49 -0.12
N GLY A 318 -9.39 -13.64 -0.16
CA GLY A 318 -8.93 -12.98 -1.39
C GLY A 318 -9.58 -11.63 -1.69
N SER A 319 -10.59 -11.19 -0.92
CA SER A 319 -11.20 -9.86 -1.07
C SER A 319 -10.49 -8.81 -0.21
N PRO A 320 -10.30 -7.58 -0.72
CA PRO A 320 -9.71 -6.50 0.05
C PRO A 320 -10.64 -6.01 1.18
N LYS A 321 -10.04 -5.60 2.30
CA LYS A 321 -10.76 -4.98 3.45
C LYS A 321 -11.23 -3.55 3.18
N LEU A 322 -10.61 -2.87 2.21
CA LEU A 322 -10.92 -1.51 1.78
C LEU A 322 -10.92 -1.47 0.26
N VAL A 323 -12.01 -0.96 -0.32
CA VAL A 323 -12.09 -0.56 -1.72
C VAL A 323 -12.41 0.93 -1.78
N LYS A 324 -11.60 1.69 -2.53
CA LYS A 324 -11.89 3.08 -2.89
C LYS A 324 -12.49 3.08 -4.29
N THR A 325 -13.64 3.69 -4.46
CA THR A 325 -14.34 3.71 -5.76
C THR A 325 -15.09 5.01 -5.95
N ALA A 326 -15.16 5.50 -7.19
CA ALA A 326 -16.18 6.46 -7.58
C ALA A 326 -17.58 5.84 -7.44
N ASP A 327 -18.59 6.70 -7.40
CA ASP A 327 -20.00 6.33 -7.39
C ASP A 327 -20.36 5.59 -8.70
N PRO A 328 -20.91 4.36 -8.63
CA PRO A 328 -21.37 3.63 -9.82
C PRO A 328 -22.43 4.37 -10.64
N TYR A 329 -23.17 5.29 -10.00
CA TYR A 329 -24.20 6.13 -10.62
C TYR A 329 -23.70 7.54 -10.97
N SER A 330 -22.37 7.75 -10.90
CA SER A 330 -21.76 9.01 -11.31
C SER A 330 -22.13 9.37 -12.74
N LYS A 331 -22.49 10.64 -12.97
CA LYS A 331 -22.70 11.19 -14.32
C LYS A 331 -21.43 11.74 -14.95
N LEU A 332 -20.40 11.98 -14.14
CA LEU A 332 -19.11 12.46 -14.59
C LEU A 332 -18.03 11.94 -13.65
N VAL A 333 -17.05 11.23 -14.21
CA VAL A 333 -15.95 10.62 -13.48
C VAL A 333 -14.64 11.22 -13.96
N LEU A 334 -13.72 11.55 -13.04
CA LEU A 334 -12.36 11.97 -13.41
C LEU A 334 -11.41 10.79 -13.24
N SER A 335 -10.53 10.60 -14.22
CA SER A 335 -9.54 9.52 -14.27
C SER A 335 -8.12 10.11 -14.37
N PRO A 336 -7.17 9.71 -13.51
CA PRO A 336 -5.78 10.15 -13.66
C PRO A 336 -5.10 9.48 -14.86
N PHE A 337 -5.71 8.42 -15.41
CA PHE A 337 -5.16 7.60 -16.48
C PHE A 337 -5.61 8.12 -17.85
N ASP A 338 -6.85 8.59 -17.96
CA ASP A 338 -7.50 8.90 -19.23
C ASP A 338 -7.61 10.42 -19.47
N ASP A 339 -7.94 11.20 -18.44
CA ASP A 339 -8.20 12.64 -18.54
C ASP A 339 -7.03 13.45 -19.15
N PRO A 340 -5.75 13.16 -18.86
CA PRO A 340 -4.62 13.92 -19.44
C PRO A 340 -4.53 13.88 -20.96
N TYR A 341 -5.20 12.91 -21.61
CA TYR A 341 -5.20 12.73 -23.06
C TYR A 341 -6.43 13.32 -23.75
N ILE A 342 -7.37 13.90 -23.00
CA ILE A 342 -8.59 14.51 -23.55
C ILE A 342 -8.26 15.93 -24.05
N PRO A 343 -8.44 16.23 -25.35
CA PRO A 343 -8.18 17.57 -25.87
C PRO A 343 -9.14 18.61 -25.29
N ALA A 344 -8.61 19.78 -24.91
CA ALA A 344 -9.43 20.91 -24.45
C ALA A 344 -10.41 21.44 -25.53
N ALA A 345 -10.17 21.14 -26.81
CA ALA A 345 -11.10 21.43 -27.89
C ALA A 345 -12.38 20.56 -27.80
N THR A 346 -12.25 19.33 -27.30
CA THR A 346 -13.35 18.37 -27.14
C THR A 346 -14.09 18.58 -25.81
N TYR A 347 -13.33 18.67 -24.71
CA TYR A 347 -13.88 18.95 -23.38
C TYR A 347 -13.22 20.20 -22.79
N PRO A 348 -13.74 21.40 -23.10
CA PRO A 348 -13.19 22.63 -22.54
C PRO A 348 -13.44 22.69 -21.03
N ASN A 349 -12.41 23.08 -20.28
CA ASN A 349 -12.46 23.21 -18.81
C ASN A 349 -12.86 21.90 -18.10
N LEU A 350 -12.36 20.76 -18.58
CA LEU A 350 -12.47 19.48 -17.86
C LEU A 350 -12.01 19.68 -16.40
N PRO A 351 -12.82 19.27 -15.40
CA PRO A 351 -12.44 19.44 -14.01
C PRO A 351 -11.13 18.72 -13.71
N THR A 352 -10.27 19.36 -12.91
CA THR A 352 -8.95 18.81 -12.60
C THR A 352 -9.08 17.61 -11.66
N TYR A 353 -8.43 16.50 -12.02
CA TYR A 353 -8.32 15.33 -11.16
C TYR A 353 -7.63 15.70 -9.82
N PRO A 354 -8.18 15.27 -8.67
CA PRO A 354 -7.64 15.59 -7.36
C PRO A 354 -6.32 14.86 -7.07
N SER A 355 -5.31 15.60 -6.60
CA SER A 355 -4.01 15.01 -6.25
C SER A 355 -4.10 13.99 -5.10
N GLY A 356 -3.27 12.95 -5.15
CA GLY A 356 -3.14 11.96 -4.08
C GLY A 356 -4.18 10.83 -4.12
N GLN A 357 -5.07 10.85 -5.12
CA GLN A 357 -5.96 9.73 -5.44
C GLN A 357 -5.32 8.84 -6.51
N ASP A 358 -5.66 7.56 -6.49
CA ASP A 358 -5.09 6.51 -7.33
C ASP A 358 -6.15 5.73 -8.13
N ARG A 359 -7.40 6.21 -8.08
CA ARG A 359 -8.59 5.63 -8.73
C ARG A 359 -9.52 6.74 -9.20
N GLU A 360 -10.48 6.37 -10.02
CA GLU A 360 -11.53 7.24 -10.51
C GLU A 360 -12.26 7.95 -9.38
N VAL A 361 -12.66 9.21 -9.61
CA VAL A 361 -13.42 10.02 -8.65
C VAL A 361 -14.70 10.55 -9.27
N THR A 362 -15.77 10.62 -8.49
CA THR A 362 -17.05 11.21 -8.92
C THR A 362 -17.01 12.72 -8.83
N VAL A 363 -17.54 13.40 -9.83
CA VAL A 363 -17.81 14.84 -9.79
C VAL A 363 -19.19 15.10 -9.19
N LEU A 364 -19.25 16.02 -8.24
CA LEU A 364 -20.47 16.56 -7.65
C LEU A 364 -20.50 18.07 -7.86
N GLN A 365 -21.64 18.59 -8.32
CA GLN A 365 -21.85 20.03 -8.43
C GLN A 365 -23.32 20.34 -8.15
N THR A 366 -23.61 21.13 -7.12
CA THR A 366 -24.97 21.59 -6.84
C THR A 366 -25.32 22.80 -7.71
N ALA A 367 -26.62 23.14 -7.81
CA ALA A 367 -27.11 24.26 -8.62
C ALA A 367 -26.75 24.16 -10.11
N GLN A 368 -26.75 22.95 -10.67
CA GLN A 368 -26.51 22.73 -12.10
C GLN A 368 -27.56 23.45 -12.95
N THR A 369 -27.12 24.00 -14.08
CA THR A 369 -28.03 24.58 -15.07
C THR A 369 -28.57 23.44 -15.95
N PRO A 370 -29.90 23.19 -15.98
CA PRO A 370 -30.47 22.18 -16.86
C PRO A 370 -30.23 22.53 -18.34
N TYR A 371 -30.04 21.52 -19.18
CA TYR A 371 -29.95 21.73 -20.62
C TYR A 371 -31.27 22.29 -21.19
N ASN A 372 -31.18 23.38 -21.94
CA ASN A 372 -32.33 24.04 -22.56
C ASN A 372 -32.70 23.35 -23.88
N TRP A 373 -33.53 22.32 -23.81
CA TRP A 373 -34.02 21.61 -24.99
C TRP A 373 -34.72 22.53 -25.98
N GLN A 374 -34.20 22.62 -27.21
CA GLN A 374 -34.77 23.45 -28.27
C GLN A 374 -35.93 22.77 -28.99
N VAL A 375 -35.94 21.44 -29.02
CA VAL A 375 -37.00 20.62 -29.64
C VAL A 375 -37.71 19.86 -28.53
N THR A 376 -38.93 20.26 -28.18
CA THR A 376 -39.69 19.69 -27.06
C THR A 376 -40.79 18.72 -27.50
N ASP A 377 -41.07 18.64 -28.80
CA ASP A 377 -42.17 17.89 -29.41
C ASP A 377 -41.69 16.94 -30.52
N PHE A 378 -40.45 16.47 -30.44
CA PHE A 378 -39.85 15.56 -31.41
C PHE A 378 -40.72 14.32 -31.64
N GLN A 379 -41.12 14.09 -32.89
CA GLN A 379 -41.84 12.89 -33.31
C GLN A 379 -40.86 11.92 -33.96
N LYS A 380 -40.55 10.83 -33.27
CA LYS A 380 -39.69 9.79 -33.83
C LYS A 380 -40.40 9.03 -34.97
N PRO A 381 -39.66 8.51 -35.97
CA PRO A 381 -40.24 7.64 -36.99
C PRO A 381 -40.86 6.36 -36.41
N SER A 382 -41.79 5.74 -37.14
CA SER A 382 -42.29 4.40 -36.83
C SER A 382 -41.14 3.39 -36.91
N LYS A 383 -41.20 2.31 -36.11
CA LYS A 383 -40.09 1.34 -36.04
C LYS A 383 -39.81 0.67 -37.39
N GLU A 384 -40.86 0.40 -38.14
CA GLU A 384 -40.85 -0.17 -39.49
C GLU A 384 -40.26 0.76 -40.56
N ASP A 385 -40.18 2.06 -40.27
CA ASP A 385 -39.67 3.09 -41.20
C ASP A 385 -38.23 3.49 -40.89
N LEU A 386 -37.59 2.89 -39.86
CA LEU A 386 -36.23 3.25 -39.46
C LEU A 386 -35.21 2.84 -40.51
N ILE A 387 -34.42 3.82 -40.96
CA ILE A 387 -33.21 3.65 -41.75
C ILE A 387 -32.07 4.10 -40.85
N ILE A 388 -31.41 3.12 -40.23
CA ILE A 388 -30.45 3.31 -39.14
C ILE A 388 -29.03 3.43 -39.70
N TYR A 389 -28.28 4.40 -39.19
CA TYR A 389 -26.84 4.50 -39.37
C TYR A 389 -26.14 4.23 -38.04
N GLU A 390 -25.45 3.11 -37.93
CA GLU A 390 -24.60 2.80 -36.77
C GLU A 390 -23.32 3.65 -36.82
N LEU A 391 -22.99 4.31 -35.72
CA LEU A 391 -21.94 5.32 -35.66
C LEU A 391 -21.09 5.17 -34.41
N LEU A 392 -19.77 5.05 -34.60
CA LEU A 392 -18.77 5.24 -33.56
C LEU A 392 -18.25 6.67 -33.60
N ILE A 393 -18.44 7.45 -32.53
CA ILE A 393 -18.03 8.87 -32.46
C ILE A 393 -16.54 9.03 -32.81
N ARG A 394 -15.69 8.15 -32.24
CA ARG A 394 -14.25 8.13 -32.45
C ARG A 394 -13.80 8.03 -33.92
N ASP A 395 -14.50 7.22 -34.72
CA ASP A 395 -14.09 6.90 -36.10
C ASP A 395 -14.84 7.75 -37.15
N PHE A 396 -15.83 8.53 -36.73
CA PHE A 396 -16.72 9.24 -37.65
C PHE A 396 -16.05 10.43 -38.35
N ASP A 397 -15.32 11.26 -37.59
CA ASP A 397 -14.60 12.43 -38.11
C ASP A 397 -13.29 12.63 -37.33
N ALA A 398 -12.44 13.53 -37.81
CA ALA A 398 -11.07 13.71 -37.36
C ALA A 398 -10.94 14.22 -35.91
N ASP A 399 -11.90 15.04 -35.44
CA ASP A 399 -11.85 15.61 -34.08
C ASP A 399 -12.57 14.71 -33.04
N ARG A 400 -13.17 13.60 -33.49
CA ARG A 400 -13.61 12.45 -32.66
C ARG A 400 -14.59 12.79 -31.54
N ASN A 401 -15.49 13.75 -31.76
CA ASN A 401 -16.34 14.29 -30.71
C ASN A 401 -17.80 14.48 -31.16
N PHE A 402 -18.69 14.79 -30.20
CA PHE A 402 -20.10 15.02 -30.48
C PHE A 402 -20.36 16.23 -31.39
N GLN A 403 -19.52 17.28 -31.32
CA GLN A 403 -19.70 18.48 -32.14
C GLN A 403 -19.56 18.16 -33.63
N ASP A 404 -18.63 17.29 -34.03
CA ASP A 404 -18.47 16.87 -35.42
C ASP A 404 -19.73 16.15 -35.95
N VAL A 405 -20.33 15.29 -35.12
CA VAL A 405 -21.58 14.62 -35.49
C VAL A 405 -22.72 15.63 -35.69
N ILE A 406 -22.82 16.62 -34.81
CA ILE A 406 -23.79 17.73 -34.92
C ILE A 406 -23.57 18.51 -36.22
N ASP A 407 -22.33 18.84 -36.55
CA ASP A 407 -21.98 19.63 -37.74
C ASP A 407 -22.23 18.87 -39.05
N LYS A 408 -22.32 17.53 -38.98
CA LYS A 408 -22.59 16.64 -40.12
C LYS A 408 -24.04 16.16 -40.21
N ILE A 409 -24.99 16.74 -39.48
CA ILE A 409 -26.40 16.31 -39.57
C ILE A 409 -26.95 16.34 -41.01
N ASP A 410 -26.51 17.27 -41.85
CA ASP A 410 -26.92 17.33 -43.26
C ASP A 410 -26.38 16.16 -44.11
N TYR A 411 -25.25 15.54 -43.74
CA TYR A 411 -24.75 14.33 -44.39
C TYR A 411 -25.75 13.16 -44.23
N PHE A 412 -26.24 12.93 -43.00
CA PHE A 412 -27.22 11.87 -42.74
C PHE A 412 -28.55 12.12 -43.47
N LYS A 413 -29.02 13.37 -43.49
CA LYS A 413 -30.20 13.77 -44.25
C LYS A 413 -30.05 13.48 -45.74
N ASN A 414 -28.91 13.82 -46.33
CA ASN A 414 -28.64 13.58 -47.75
C ASN A 414 -28.56 12.08 -48.10
N LEU A 415 -28.16 11.23 -47.15
CA LEU A 415 -28.21 9.78 -47.27
C LEU A 415 -29.62 9.18 -47.05
N ASN A 416 -30.60 10.01 -46.65
CA ASN A 416 -31.94 9.60 -46.23
C ASN A 416 -31.95 8.68 -44.99
N ILE A 417 -30.96 8.82 -44.12
CA ILE A 417 -30.95 8.22 -42.78
C ILE A 417 -31.93 9.01 -41.89
N ASN A 418 -32.73 8.31 -41.09
CA ASN A 418 -33.68 8.94 -40.16
C ASN A 418 -33.47 8.54 -38.68
N ALA A 419 -32.47 7.69 -38.40
CA ALA A 419 -32.04 7.33 -37.06
C ALA A 419 -30.52 7.08 -37.04
N ILE A 420 -29.86 7.55 -35.99
CA ILE A 420 -28.45 7.26 -35.71
C ILE A 420 -28.42 6.32 -34.51
N GLU A 421 -27.76 5.18 -34.65
CA GLU A 421 -27.45 4.28 -33.56
C GLU A 421 -26.01 4.55 -33.12
N LEU A 422 -25.86 5.19 -31.96
CA LEU A 422 -24.54 5.42 -31.39
C LEU A 422 -24.03 4.11 -30.79
N MET A 423 -22.82 3.71 -31.19
CA MET A 423 -22.01 2.73 -30.45
C MET A 423 -21.75 3.24 -29.02
N PRO A 424 -21.32 2.40 -28.07
CA PRO A 424 -21.25 2.78 -26.66
C PRO A 424 -20.57 4.13 -26.39
N ILE A 425 -21.32 5.00 -25.70
CA ILE A 425 -20.94 6.37 -25.32
C ILE A 425 -20.73 6.53 -23.82
N MET A 426 -20.96 5.47 -23.04
CA MET A 426 -20.72 5.48 -21.60
C MET A 426 -19.22 5.40 -21.34
N GLU A 427 -18.73 5.99 -20.24
CA GLU A 427 -17.33 5.97 -19.86
C GLU A 427 -16.75 4.55 -19.87
N PHE A 428 -15.60 4.39 -20.51
CA PHE A 428 -14.85 3.13 -20.61
C PHE A 428 -13.35 3.36 -20.43
N GLU A 429 -12.61 2.29 -20.11
CA GLU A 429 -11.16 2.41 -19.87
C GLU A 429 -10.38 2.62 -21.17
N GLY A 430 -9.43 3.58 -21.16
CA GLY A 430 -8.35 3.71 -22.14
C GLY A 430 -8.58 4.69 -23.30
N ASN A 431 -9.68 5.46 -23.33
CA ASN A 431 -10.11 6.42 -24.37
C ASN A 431 -10.23 5.88 -25.82
N GLU A 432 -9.52 4.82 -26.18
CA GLU A 432 -9.41 4.27 -27.53
C GLU A 432 -9.94 2.82 -27.56
N SER A 433 -11.26 2.69 -27.47
CA SER A 433 -12.00 1.43 -27.53
C SER A 433 -13.25 1.57 -28.40
N TRP A 434 -13.94 0.46 -28.69
CA TRP A 434 -15.32 0.49 -29.19
C TRP A 434 -16.35 0.67 -28.06
N GLY A 435 -15.88 0.83 -26.81
CA GLY A 435 -16.68 1.20 -25.65
C GLY A 435 -17.53 0.08 -25.02
N TYR A 436 -17.43 -1.16 -25.52
CA TYR A 436 -18.09 -2.33 -24.93
C TYR A 436 -17.47 -2.81 -23.60
N ASN A 437 -16.48 -2.10 -23.08
CA ASN A 437 -15.85 -2.27 -21.77
C ASN A 437 -16.25 -1.14 -20.80
N THR A 438 -17.55 -0.83 -20.72
CA THR A 438 -18.08 0.24 -19.86
C THR A 438 -17.64 0.08 -18.41
N SER A 439 -17.04 1.13 -17.86
CA SER A 439 -16.65 1.23 -16.45
C SER A 439 -17.72 1.95 -15.63
N PHE A 440 -18.34 3.01 -16.17
CA PHE A 440 -19.41 3.77 -15.50
C PHE A 440 -20.62 3.99 -16.43
N HIS A 441 -21.68 3.25 -16.17
CA HIS A 441 -22.86 3.19 -17.05
C HIS A 441 -23.70 4.48 -17.07
N MET A 442 -23.56 5.32 -16.04
CA MET A 442 -24.29 6.60 -15.95
C MET A 442 -23.44 7.79 -16.39
N ALA A 443 -22.14 7.59 -16.62
CA ALA A 443 -21.23 8.64 -17.06
C ALA A 443 -21.09 8.60 -18.58
N LEU A 444 -21.20 9.76 -19.21
CA LEU A 444 -20.84 9.93 -20.61
C LEU A 444 -19.32 9.93 -20.75
N ASP A 445 -18.79 9.27 -21.76
CA ASP A 445 -17.36 9.28 -22.03
C ASP A 445 -16.90 10.68 -22.41
N LYS A 446 -16.04 11.24 -21.55
CA LYS A 446 -15.53 12.61 -21.67
C LYS A 446 -14.65 12.80 -22.91
N PHE A 447 -14.08 11.72 -23.45
CA PHE A 447 -13.28 11.76 -24.67
C PHE A 447 -14.10 12.23 -25.87
N TYR A 448 -15.43 12.02 -25.85
CA TYR A 448 -16.33 12.46 -26.91
C TYR A 448 -16.89 13.87 -26.69
N GLY A 449 -16.78 14.43 -25.49
CA GLY A 449 -17.16 15.81 -25.18
C GLY A 449 -17.99 15.94 -23.90
N THR A 450 -18.60 17.13 -23.73
CA THR A 450 -19.39 17.45 -22.53
C THR A 450 -20.82 16.94 -22.63
N GLU A 451 -21.50 16.76 -21.48
CA GLU A 451 -22.94 16.41 -21.43
C GLU A 451 -23.80 17.41 -22.22
N SER A 452 -23.44 18.69 -22.29
CA SER A 452 -24.21 19.68 -23.07
C SER A 452 -24.04 19.57 -24.58
N LYS A 453 -23.03 18.82 -25.05
CA LYS A 453 -22.81 18.55 -26.48
C LYS A 453 -23.44 17.25 -26.95
N PHE A 454 -23.71 16.32 -26.03
CA PHE A 454 -24.50 15.13 -26.28
C PHE A 454 -26.00 15.49 -26.30
#